data_AF-A0A951C0X9-F1
#
_entry.id   AF-A0A951C0X9-F1
#
_cell.length_a   1.000
_cell.length_b   1.000
_cell.length_c   1.000
_cell.angle_alpha   90.00
_cell.angle_beta   90.00
_cell.angle_gamma   90.00
#
_symmetry.space_group_name_H-M   'P 1'
#
loop_
_entity.id
_entity.type
_entity.pdbx_description
1 polymer ?
#
loop_
_entity_poly.entity_id
_entity_poly.type
_entity_poly.pdbx_seq_one_letter_code
_entity_poly.pdbx_strand_id
1 'polypeptide(L)'
;MTEPRPRAQETSKGGAGGTPQAALFGDVEHETDEVLGTSSALPNGGGTVPTDPKAADLFRYSAPGVRSFAINTSTAEPCTGTPTGYLSINGGITNLNPYNNCNNGGDYGDWIFDDGHQVQDAFGPDDVPSSLNLGSPEVTLLDAVGYNFKVSSVPEPGSIGLVLIGLACLLPAIRKRAVKR
;
A
#
# COMPACT_ATOMS: atom_id res chain seq x y z
N MET A 1 -16.10 24.19 30.51
CA MET A 1 -16.19 24.56 29.09
C MET A 1 -15.20 23.69 28.36
N THR A 2 -15.69 22.65 27.73
CA THR A 2 -14.88 21.61 27.09
C THR A 2 -14.57 22.07 25.68
N GLU A 3 -13.28 22.23 25.38
CA GLU A 3 -12.78 22.59 24.06
C GLU A 3 -13.21 21.54 23.02
N PRO A 4 -13.63 21.93 21.81
CA PRO A 4 -14.04 20.98 20.79
C PRO A 4 -12.81 20.21 20.29
N ARG A 5 -12.84 18.88 20.44
CA ARG A 5 -11.80 17.95 19.98
C ARG A 5 -11.58 18.08 18.47
N PRO A 6 -10.32 18.11 17.97
CA PRO A 6 -10.07 18.06 16.54
C PRO A 6 -10.60 16.73 15.97
N ARG A 7 -11.35 16.85 14.87
CA ARG A 7 -12.05 15.76 14.17
C ARG A 7 -11.14 15.14 13.12
N ALA A 8 -11.10 13.82 13.08
CA ALA A 8 -10.50 12.97 12.05
C ALA A 8 -11.04 13.28 10.65
N GLN A 9 -10.39 12.79 9.59
CA GLN A 9 -10.75 13.02 8.19
C GLN A 9 -12.17 12.58 7.77
N GLU A 10 -12.98 11.99 8.67
CA GLU A 10 -14.43 11.86 8.51
C GLU A 10 -15.18 13.21 8.37
N THR A 11 -14.48 14.35 8.48
CA THR A 11 -14.85 15.54 7.71
C THR A 11 -13.62 16.10 7.04
N SER A 12 -13.67 16.22 5.71
CA SER A 12 -12.88 17.21 4.99
C SER A 12 -13.05 18.57 5.67
N LYS A 13 -12.08 18.94 6.50
CA LYS A 13 -11.93 20.33 6.90
C LYS A 13 -11.42 21.01 5.66
N GLY A 14 -12.34 21.49 4.81
CA GLY A 14 -12.01 22.24 3.60
C GLY A 14 -10.93 23.28 3.88
N GLY A 15 -9.68 22.88 3.63
CA GLY A 15 -8.48 23.65 3.84
C GLY A 15 -8.14 24.28 2.50
N ALA A 16 -8.22 25.61 2.44
CA ALA A 16 -7.96 26.39 1.25
C ALA A 16 -6.52 26.16 0.75
N GLY A 17 -6.37 25.34 -0.29
CA GLY A 17 -5.10 25.11 -0.97
C GLY A 17 -5.25 24.19 -2.18
N GLY A 18 -6.16 23.21 -2.07
CA GLY A 18 -6.40 22.19 -3.08
C GLY A 18 -7.61 22.46 -3.94
N THR A 19 -7.65 21.84 -5.12
CA THR A 19 -8.93 21.73 -5.81
C THR A 19 -9.78 20.75 -5.00
N PRO A 20 -11.00 21.09 -4.55
CA PRO A 20 -11.88 20.18 -3.80
C PRO A 20 -12.10 18.83 -4.50
N GLN A 21 -11.87 18.79 -5.81
CA GLN A 21 -11.90 17.58 -6.63
C GLN A 21 -10.75 16.61 -6.32
N ALA A 22 -9.54 17.10 -6.02
CA ALA A 22 -8.39 16.26 -5.69
C ALA A 22 -8.56 15.61 -4.31
N ALA A 23 -9.00 16.39 -3.31
CA ALA A 23 -9.36 15.86 -2.00
C ALA A 23 -10.48 14.81 -2.11
N LEU A 24 -11.59 15.14 -2.80
CA LEU A 24 -12.69 14.19 -2.99
C LEU A 24 -12.26 12.91 -3.72
N PHE A 25 -11.37 13.01 -4.70
CA PHE A 25 -10.86 11.85 -5.42
C PHE A 25 -10.05 10.94 -4.50
N GLY A 26 -9.11 11.50 -3.73
CA GLY A 26 -8.33 10.75 -2.75
C GLY A 26 -9.20 10.12 -1.67
N ASP A 27 -10.16 10.87 -1.11
CA ASP A 27 -11.11 10.36 -0.12
C ASP A 27 -11.93 9.18 -0.69
N VAL A 28 -12.45 9.31 -1.92
CA VAL A 28 -13.23 8.24 -2.54
C VAL A 28 -12.38 7.00 -2.82
N GLU A 29 -11.13 7.17 -3.26
CA GLU A 29 -10.20 6.05 -3.43
C GLU A 29 -9.94 5.37 -2.09
N HIS A 30 -9.66 6.15 -1.04
CA HIS A 30 -9.43 5.68 0.31
C HIS A 30 -10.58 4.78 0.80
N GLU A 31 -11.79 5.33 0.79
CA GLU A 31 -13.01 4.67 1.26
C GLU A 31 -13.40 3.47 0.39
N THR A 32 -13.06 3.51 -0.90
CA THR A 32 -13.27 2.36 -1.78
C THR A 32 -12.35 1.22 -1.38
N ASP A 33 -11.07 1.49 -1.16
CA ASP A 33 -10.08 0.49 -0.77
C ASP A 33 -10.38 -0.12 0.61
N GLU A 34 -10.94 0.67 1.53
CA GLU A 34 -11.41 0.17 2.83
C GLU A 34 -12.50 -0.90 2.67
N VAL A 35 -13.45 -0.66 1.77
CA VAL A 35 -14.51 -1.60 1.41
C VAL A 35 -13.93 -2.83 0.70
N LEU A 36 -12.89 -2.66 -0.11
CA LEU A 36 -12.22 -3.75 -0.80
C LEU A 36 -11.37 -4.62 0.16
N GLY A 37 -10.88 -4.05 1.26
CA GLY A 37 -10.30 -4.84 2.36
C GLY A 37 -9.07 -4.25 3.03
N THR A 38 -8.76 -2.97 2.83
CA THR A 38 -7.70 -2.28 3.58
C THR A 38 -8.13 -1.88 4.99
N SER A 39 -9.44 -1.86 5.26
CA SER A 39 -10.01 -1.51 6.57
C SER A 39 -9.50 -2.39 7.71
N SER A 40 -9.52 -1.83 8.91
CA SER A 40 -9.05 -2.45 10.16
C SER A 40 -10.22 -2.70 11.12
N ALA A 41 -10.13 -3.77 11.91
CA ALA A 41 -11.07 -4.04 13.00
C ALA A 41 -10.57 -3.48 14.34
N LEU A 42 -9.37 -2.90 14.39
CA LEU A 42 -8.88 -2.25 15.60
C LEU A 42 -9.74 -1.01 15.85
N PRO A 43 -10.46 -0.92 16.97
CA PRO A 43 -11.11 0.33 17.33
C PRO A 43 -10.04 1.41 17.55
N ASN A 44 -10.44 2.68 17.43
CA ASN A 44 -9.73 3.85 17.98
C ASN A 44 -9.55 3.70 19.52
N GLY A 45 -8.71 2.75 19.93
CA GLY A 45 -8.68 2.15 21.27
C GLY A 45 -8.46 0.62 21.35
N GLY A 46 -7.72 -0.03 20.44
CA GLY A 46 -7.44 -1.49 20.41
C GLY A 46 -6.86 -2.21 21.64
N GLY A 47 -7.05 -3.52 21.69
CA GLY A 47 -6.44 -4.43 22.66
C GLY A 47 -6.64 -5.89 22.24
N THR A 48 -5.59 -6.71 22.35
CA THR A 48 -5.51 -8.10 21.83
C THR A 48 -5.91 -8.27 20.35
N VAL A 49 -5.75 -9.46 19.79
CA VAL A 49 -6.27 -9.78 18.44
C VAL A 49 -7.79 -9.50 18.47
N PRO A 50 -8.35 -8.68 17.54
CA PRO A 50 -9.79 -8.49 17.47
C PRO A 50 -10.50 -9.84 17.35
N THR A 51 -11.71 -9.98 17.91
CA THR A 51 -12.51 -11.21 17.75
C THR A 51 -12.78 -11.51 16.29
N ASP A 52 -13.00 -10.46 15.49
CA ASP A 52 -13.28 -10.52 14.06
C ASP A 52 -12.32 -9.58 13.32
N PRO A 53 -11.03 -9.96 13.14
CA PRO A 53 -10.06 -9.12 12.45
C PRO A 53 -10.43 -8.97 10.98
N LYS A 54 -10.20 -7.78 10.41
CA LYS A 54 -10.30 -7.57 8.96
C LYS A 54 -9.11 -8.21 8.25
N ALA A 55 -9.21 -8.31 6.92
CA ALA A 55 -8.16 -8.94 6.13
C ALA A 55 -6.82 -8.23 6.29
N ALA A 56 -6.80 -6.88 6.31
CA ALA A 56 -5.60 -6.08 6.51
C ALA A 56 -4.93 -6.30 7.88
N ASP A 57 -5.72 -6.51 8.94
CA ASP A 57 -5.21 -6.79 10.28
C ASP A 57 -4.32 -8.03 10.33
N LEU A 58 -4.50 -8.96 9.38
CA LEU A 58 -3.70 -10.18 9.30
C LEU A 58 -2.26 -9.93 8.83
N PHE A 59 -2.00 -8.76 8.25
CA PHE A 59 -0.70 -8.35 7.71
C PHE A 59 -0.02 -7.27 8.56
N ARG A 60 -0.50 -7.05 9.78
CA ARG A 60 0.06 -6.07 10.71
C ARG A 60 1.08 -6.69 11.67
N TYR A 61 2.31 -6.16 11.67
CA TYR A 61 3.44 -6.66 12.48
C TYR A 61 4.12 -5.54 13.28
N SER A 62 4.85 -5.93 14.33
CA SER A 62 5.79 -5.07 15.07
C SER A 62 7.23 -5.57 15.01
N ALA A 63 7.42 -6.85 14.70
CA ALA A 63 8.70 -7.51 14.50
C ALA A 63 8.51 -8.81 13.69
N PRO A 64 9.59 -9.46 13.20
CA PRO A 64 9.49 -10.76 12.56
C PRO A 64 8.76 -11.79 13.44
N GLY A 65 7.68 -12.36 12.93
CA GLY A 65 6.83 -13.32 13.62
C GLY A 65 5.91 -12.73 14.70
N VAL A 66 5.91 -11.40 14.90
CA VAL A 66 5.14 -10.73 15.96
C VAL A 66 4.09 -9.80 15.35
N ARG A 67 2.83 -10.22 15.39
CA ARG A 67 1.70 -9.36 14.99
C ARG A 67 1.49 -8.23 15.99
N SER A 68 1.06 -7.06 15.52
CA SER A 68 0.80 -5.89 16.37
C SER A 68 -0.68 -5.55 16.35
N PHE A 69 -1.31 -5.46 17.52
CA PHE A 69 -2.70 -4.99 17.69
C PHE A 69 -2.79 -3.93 18.81
N ALA A 70 -1.64 -3.39 19.22
CA ALA A 70 -1.53 -2.59 20.42
C ALA A 70 -1.62 -1.09 20.10
N ILE A 71 -2.32 -0.35 20.97
CA ILE A 71 -2.49 1.09 20.86
C ILE A 71 -1.24 1.83 21.29
N ASN A 72 -0.86 2.83 20.52
CA ASN A 72 0.00 3.91 20.96
C ASN A 72 -0.83 5.05 21.56
N THR A 73 -0.61 5.36 22.84
CA THR A 73 -1.36 6.42 23.54
C THR A 73 -0.95 7.84 23.11
N SER A 74 0.08 7.97 22.29
CA SER A 74 0.51 9.25 21.72
C SER A 74 -0.62 9.89 20.93
N THR A 75 -0.73 11.21 21.02
CA THR A 75 -1.68 12.03 20.27
C THR A 75 -0.97 12.83 19.18
N ALA A 76 0.27 12.48 18.85
CA ALA A 76 1.09 13.19 17.87
C ALA A 76 0.67 12.87 16.43
N GLU A 77 0.87 13.84 15.55
CA GLU A 77 0.70 13.74 14.10
C GLU A 77 1.99 14.30 13.45
N PRO A 78 2.74 13.50 12.66
CA PRO A 78 2.53 12.06 12.44
C PRO A 78 2.70 11.23 13.72
N CYS A 79 2.13 10.03 13.73
CA CYS A 79 2.17 9.14 14.89
C CYS A 79 3.62 8.80 15.29
N THR A 80 3.93 8.96 16.57
CA THR A 80 5.26 8.67 17.14
C THR A 80 5.15 7.94 18.47
N GLY A 81 6.18 7.18 18.83
CA GLY A 81 6.26 6.43 20.09
C GLY A 81 6.03 4.93 19.91
N THR A 82 5.70 4.25 21.00
CA THR A 82 5.49 2.80 21.04
C THR A 82 4.18 2.46 21.77
N PRO A 83 3.55 1.32 21.45
CA PRO A 83 3.90 0.33 20.43
C PRO A 83 3.75 0.87 19.00
N THR A 84 4.36 0.22 18.02
CA THR A 84 4.19 0.52 16.58
C THR A 84 3.55 -0.67 15.86
N GLY A 85 2.99 -0.41 14.69
CA GLY A 85 2.52 -1.44 13.77
C GLY A 85 2.88 -1.06 12.34
N TYR A 86 3.16 -2.05 11.51
CA TYR A 86 3.41 -1.84 10.08
C TYR A 86 2.85 -2.97 9.22
N LEU A 87 2.60 -2.66 7.95
CA LEU A 87 2.24 -3.62 6.93
C LEU A 87 3.44 -4.51 6.58
N SER A 88 3.21 -5.82 6.59
CA SER A 88 4.17 -6.81 6.13
C SER A 88 3.50 -8.06 5.58
N ILE A 89 3.84 -8.43 4.35
CA ILE A 89 3.34 -9.65 3.69
C ILE A 89 4.27 -10.86 3.86
N ASN A 90 5.43 -10.68 4.50
CA ASN A 90 6.44 -11.73 4.69
C ASN A 90 6.68 -12.05 6.17
N GLY A 91 5.62 -11.97 6.98
CA GLY A 91 5.67 -12.36 8.40
C GLY A 91 6.40 -11.36 9.29
N GLY A 92 6.41 -10.07 8.93
CA GLY A 92 7.06 -9.02 9.73
C GLY A 92 8.56 -8.86 9.46
N ILE A 93 9.10 -9.45 8.39
CA ILE A 93 10.52 -9.30 8.04
C ILE A 93 10.78 -7.93 7.42
N THR A 94 9.87 -7.49 6.54
CA THR A 94 9.96 -6.19 5.87
C THR A 94 8.84 -5.29 6.37
N ASN A 95 9.19 -4.07 6.78
CA ASN A 95 8.24 -2.98 6.95
C ASN A 95 7.97 -2.35 5.58
N LEU A 96 6.76 -2.56 5.07
CA LEU A 96 6.31 -1.95 3.81
C LEU A 96 5.73 -0.55 4.02
N ASN A 97 4.97 -0.36 5.10
CA ASN A 97 4.50 0.96 5.52
C ASN A 97 4.04 0.96 6.99
N PRO A 98 4.27 2.03 7.76
CA PRO A 98 3.83 2.11 9.15
C PRO A 98 2.36 2.51 9.25
N TYR A 99 1.63 1.86 10.15
CA TYR A 99 0.24 2.21 10.46
C TYR A 99 0.16 3.34 11.50
N ASN A 100 -0.89 4.16 11.40
CA ASN A 100 -1.29 5.17 12.37
C ASN A 100 -1.95 4.53 13.60
N ASN A 101 -1.20 3.89 14.49
CA ASN A 101 -1.77 3.29 15.70
C ASN A 101 -1.82 4.24 16.91
N CYS A 102 -1.82 5.55 16.68
CA CYS A 102 -1.83 6.61 17.70
C CYS A 102 -3.24 7.11 18.04
N ASN A 103 -3.44 7.57 19.27
CA ASN A 103 -4.66 8.28 19.70
C ASN A 103 -4.70 9.74 19.22
N ASN A 104 -4.43 9.99 17.93
CA ASN A 104 -4.40 11.32 17.31
C ASN A 104 -5.68 11.63 16.51
N GLY A 105 -6.58 10.66 16.36
CA GLY A 105 -7.87 10.81 15.70
C GLY A 105 -7.98 10.11 14.35
N GLY A 106 -6.88 9.81 13.67
CA GLY A 106 -6.92 9.05 12.41
C GLY A 106 -7.30 7.58 12.63
N ASP A 107 -7.71 6.86 11.58
CA ASP A 107 -7.99 5.43 11.71
C ASP A 107 -6.69 4.67 11.98
N TYR A 108 -6.81 3.54 12.65
CA TYR A 108 -5.70 2.66 12.96
C TYR A 108 -5.34 1.79 11.76
N GLY A 109 -6.28 1.59 10.83
CA GLY A 109 -6.12 0.98 9.51
C GLY A 109 -5.27 1.80 8.54
N ASP A 110 -5.11 3.09 8.81
CA ASP A 110 -4.43 4.01 7.91
C ASP A 110 -2.91 4.02 8.12
N TRP A 111 -2.20 4.56 7.14
CA TRP A 111 -0.78 4.84 7.23
C TRP A 111 -0.48 6.12 8.01
N ILE A 112 0.74 6.22 8.52
CA ILE A 112 1.27 7.52 8.91
C ILE A 112 1.72 8.28 7.66
N PHE A 113 1.54 9.60 7.64
CA PHE A 113 2.10 10.45 6.59
C PHE A 113 3.62 10.57 6.77
N ASP A 114 4.40 9.68 6.17
CA ASP A 114 5.87 9.69 6.24
C ASP A 114 6.61 9.59 4.89
N ASP A 115 5.98 9.05 3.85
CA ASP A 115 6.56 8.85 2.51
C ASP A 115 5.70 9.45 1.39
N GLY A 116 5.43 10.76 1.49
CA GLY A 116 4.55 11.48 0.58
C GLY A 116 3.07 11.17 0.81
N HIS A 117 2.18 11.82 0.06
CA HIS A 117 0.75 11.59 0.19
C HIS A 117 0.36 10.29 -0.51
N GLN A 118 -0.11 9.32 0.26
CA GLN A 118 -0.62 8.03 -0.19
C GLN A 118 -2.13 7.98 0.05
N VAL A 119 -2.85 7.19 -0.74
CA VAL A 119 -4.32 7.11 -0.67
C VAL A 119 -4.79 6.72 0.74
N GLN A 120 -4.08 5.82 1.39
CA GLN A 120 -4.44 5.23 2.68
C GLN A 120 -3.79 5.99 3.87
N ASP A 121 -3.26 7.19 3.69
CA ASP A 121 -2.72 7.99 4.81
C ASP A 121 -3.84 8.48 5.74
N ALA A 122 -3.59 8.44 7.05
CA ALA A 122 -4.56 8.89 8.06
C ALA A 122 -4.80 10.40 8.04
N PHE A 123 -3.80 11.12 7.53
CA PHE A 123 -3.76 12.56 7.42
C PHE A 123 -2.97 12.91 6.17
N GLY A 124 -3.48 13.85 5.38
CA GLY A 124 -2.79 14.36 4.22
C GLY A 124 -3.25 15.77 3.86
N PRO A 125 -2.46 16.50 3.07
CA PRO A 125 -2.85 17.83 2.62
C PRO A 125 -3.91 17.75 1.51
N ASP A 126 -5.01 18.50 1.67
CA ASP A 126 -6.14 18.57 0.72
C ASP A 126 -5.74 19.04 -0.70
N ASP A 127 -4.53 19.58 -0.87
CA ASP A 127 -4.04 20.19 -2.11
C ASP A 127 -3.10 19.34 -2.95
N VAL A 128 -2.74 18.17 -2.44
CA VAL A 128 -1.87 17.24 -3.14
C VAL A 128 -2.66 15.97 -3.44
N PRO A 129 -2.74 15.52 -4.71
CA PRO A 129 -3.29 14.21 -5.02
C PRO A 129 -2.51 13.11 -4.30
N SER A 130 -3.22 12.12 -3.78
CA SER A 130 -2.64 10.86 -3.33
C SER A 130 -1.87 10.18 -4.46
N SER A 131 -0.80 9.49 -4.12
CA SER A 131 0.01 8.73 -5.05
C SER A 131 -0.36 7.25 -5.03
N LEU A 132 -0.77 6.72 -6.19
CA LEU A 132 -1.11 5.31 -6.39
C LEU A 132 -0.30 4.77 -7.58
N ASN A 133 0.50 3.74 -7.35
CA ASN A 133 1.22 3.01 -8.39
C ASN A 133 1.37 1.53 -8.00
N LEU A 134 1.85 0.69 -8.91
CA LEU A 134 1.97 -0.77 -8.65
C LEU A 134 2.94 -1.14 -7.53
N GLY A 135 3.82 -0.23 -7.11
CA GLY A 135 4.70 -0.38 -5.96
C GLY A 135 4.14 0.20 -4.66
N SER A 136 2.96 0.83 -4.68
CA SER A 136 2.35 1.41 -3.48
C SER A 136 2.04 0.32 -2.43
N PRO A 137 2.20 0.63 -1.13
CA PRO A 137 1.86 -0.32 -0.06
C PRO A 137 0.41 -0.82 -0.11
N GLU A 138 -0.54 0.05 -0.49
CA GLU A 138 -1.94 -0.30 -0.67
C GLU A 138 -2.17 -1.39 -1.73
N VAL A 139 -1.46 -1.34 -2.87
CA VAL A 139 -1.53 -2.34 -3.94
C VAL A 139 -1.02 -3.68 -3.42
N THR A 140 0.05 -3.63 -2.63
CA THR A 140 0.61 -4.83 -1.99
C THR A 140 -0.36 -5.43 -0.98
N LEU A 141 -1.07 -4.59 -0.22
CA LEU A 141 -2.11 -5.03 0.72
C LEU A 141 -3.32 -5.62 -0.01
N LEU A 142 -3.84 -4.95 -1.04
CA LEU A 142 -4.96 -5.42 -1.86
C LEU A 142 -4.63 -6.76 -2.55
N ASP A 143 -3.41 -6.93 -3.05
CA ASP A 143 -2.93 -8.22 -3.58
C ASP A 143 -2.91 -9.30 -2.49
N ALA A 144 -2.41 -8.97 -1.29
CA ALA A 144 -2.35 -9.90 -0.17
C ALA A 144 -3.74 -10.33 0.35
N VAL A 145 -4.77 -9.49 0.23
CA VAL A 145 -6.16 -9.83 0.60
C VAL A 145 -6.95 -10.47 -0.55
N GLY A 146 -6.34 -10.63 -1.73
CA GLY A 146 -6.86 -11.49 -2.81
C GLY A 146 -7.28 -10.78 -4.10
N TYR A 147 -7.00 -9.49 -4.26
CA TYR A 147 -7.15 -8.81 -5.55
C TYR A 147 -5.98 -9.16 -6.47
N ASN A 148 -6.19 -9.04 -7.77
CA ASN A 148 -5.11 -9.18 -8.74
C ASN A 148 -5.05 -7.95 -9.62
N PHE A 149 -3.91 -7.27 -9.58
CA PHE A 149 -3.63 -6.17 -10.48
C PHE A 149 -3.22 -6.73 -11.82
N LYS A 150 -3.97 -6.36 -12.87
CA LYS A 150 -3.62 -6.69 -14.26
C LYS A 150 -2.33 -5.96 -14.63
N VAL A 151 -1.19 -6.61 -14.41
CA VAL A 151 0.03 -6.25 -15.12
C VAL A 151 -0.18 -6.63 -16.57
N SER A 152 -0.22 -5.64 -17.46
CA SER A 152 -0.17 -5.91 -18.90
C SER A 152 1.11 -6.69 -19.15
N SER A 153 1.01 -7.99 -19.41
CA SER A 153 2.18 -8.78 -19.80
C SER A 153 2.74 -8.13 -21.05
N VAL A 154 3.91 -7.50 -20.94
CA VAL A 154 4.67 -7.11 -22.12
C VAL A 154 4.93 -8.42 -22.86
N PRO A 155 4.41 -8.63 -24.09
CA PRO A 155 4.74 -9.82 -24.85
C PRO A 155 6.26 -9.90 -24.90
N GLU A 156 6.85 -10.99 -24.42
CA GLU A 156 8.29 -11.17 -24.54
C GLU A 156 8.65 -10.91 -26.01
N PRO A 157 9.60 -10.01 -26.31
CA PRO A 157 10.09 -9.87 -27.67
C PRO A 157 10.45 -11.28 -28.11
N GLY A 158 10.03 -11.70 -29.30
CA GLY A 158 10.21 -13.06 -29.83
C GLY A 158 11.68 -13.43 -30.09
N SER A 159 12.56 -13.17 -29.13
CA SER A 159 14.01 -13.31 -29.11
C SER A 159 14.40 -14.76 -29.34
N ILE A 160 13.63 -15.71 -28.80
CA ILE A 160 13.78 -17.14 -29.11
C ILE A 160 13.49 -17.39 -30.61
N GLY A 161 12.43 -16.79 -31.14
CA GLY A 161 12.11 -16.85 -32.57
C GLY A 161 13.22 -16.24 -33.44
N LEU A 162 13.75 -15.07 -33.07
CA LEU A 162 14.84 -14.39 -33.79
C LEU A 162 16.16 -15.16 -33.70
N VAL A 163 16.47 -15.78 -32.57
CA VAL A 163 17.64 -16.65 -32.40
C VAL A 163 17.51 -17.91 -33.24
N LEU A 164 16.34 -18.56 -33.23
CA LEU A 164 16.08 -19.77 -34.04
C LEU A 164 16.13 -19.46 -35.54
N ILE A 165 15.55 -18.35 -35.98
CA ILE A 165 15.64 -17.87 -37.37
C ILE A 165 17.09 -17.52 -37.73
N GLY A 166 17.81 -16.85 -36.84
CA GLY A 166 19.23 -16.53 -37.02
C GLY A 166 20.11 -17.77 -37.19
N LEU A 167 19.93 -18.79 -36.33
CA LEU A 167 20.63 -20.07 -36.45
C LEU A 167 20.24 -20.81 -37.74
N ALA A 168 18.96 -20.83 -38.11
CA ALA A 168 18.50 -21.49 -39.33
C ALA A 168 19.11 -20.87 -40.60
N CYS A 169 19.28 -19.54 -40.63
CA CYS A 169 19.93 -18.82 -41.73
C CYS A 169 21.44 -19.09 -41.83
N LEU A 170 22.11 -19.49 -40.73
CA LEU A 170 23.55 -19.81 -40.72
C LEU A 170 23.86 -21.22 -41.22
N LEU A 171 22.94 -22.18 -41.09
CA LEU A 171 23.09 -23.57 -41.56
C LEU A 171 23.48 -23.70 -43.05
N PRO A 172 22.83 -22.99 -44.01
CA PRO A 172 23.24 -23.06 -45.41
C PRO A 172 24.62 -22.41 -45.67
N ALA A 173 25.01 -21.39 -44.90
CA ALA A 173 26.34 -20.77 -45.02
C ALA A 173 27.46 -21.70 -44.54
N ILE A 174 27.21 -22.44 -43.45
CA ILE A 174 28.13 -23.46 -42.92
C ILE A 174 28.26 -24.63 -43.89
N ARG A 175 27.14 -25.12 -44.45
CA ARG A 175 27.14 -26.20 -45.45
C ARG A 175 27.90 -25.83 -46.74
N LYS A 176 27.76 -24.60 -47.24
CA LYS A 176 28.48 -24.13 -48.44
C LYS A 176 29.99 -24.02 -48.23
N ARG A 177 30.46 -23.78 -47.00
CA ARG A 177 31.90 -23.76 -46.67
C ARG A 177 32.51 -25.17 -46.58
N ALA A 178 31.74 -26.17 -46.16
CA ALA A 178 32.22 -27.55 -46.04
C ALA A 178 32.41 -28.26 -47.39
N VAL A 179 31.63 -27.90 -48.41
CA VAL A 179 31.68 -28.52 -49.75
C VAL A 179 32.81 -27.96 -50.63
N LYS A 180 33.42 -26.83 -50.27
CA LYS A 180 34.52 -26.18 -51.02
C LYS A 180 35.93 -26.56 -50.54
N ARG A 181 36.09 -27.57 -49.68
CA ARG A 181 37.38 -28.09 -49.22
C ARG A 181 37.68 -29.44 -49.84
#